data_AF-M1MGD1-F1
#
_entry.id   AF-M1MGD1-F1
#
_cell.length_a   1.000
_cell.length_b   1.000
_cell.length_c   1.000
_cell.angle_alpha   90.00
_cell.angle_beta   90.00
_cell.angle_gamma   90.00
#
_symmetry.space_group_name_H-M   'P 1'
#
loop_
_entity.id
_entity.type
_entity.pdbx_description
1 polymer ?
#
loop_
_entity_poly.entity_id
_entity_poly.type
_entity_poly.pdbx_seq_one_letter_code
_entity_poly.pdbx_strand_id
1 'polypeptide(L)'
;MRRSYNKEFKIAAVKLVIEDNMPVAEVSRTLVVHYNSLYRRISEYEEYGESAFPDHGTALYSYQYEIKKLKQENTELKKELETLKNIIMSLKN
;
A
#
# COMPACT_ATOMS: atom_id res chain seq x y z
N MET A 1 -2.71 13.02 -24.79
CA MET A 1 -3.46 12.24 -23.77
C MET A 1 -2.45 11.52 -22.88
N ARG A 2 -2.53 11.64 -21.56
CA ARG A 2 -1.60 10.96 -20.62
C ARG A 2 -1.95 9.47 -20.58
N ARG A 3 -0.98 8.58 -20.86
CA ARG A 3 -1.20 7.13 -20.72
C ARG A 3 -1.50 6.81 -19.25
N SER A 4 -2.61 6.13 -19.02
CA SER A 4 -2.94 5.54 -17.72
C SER A 4 -2.55 4.06 -17.75
N TYR A 5 -2.02 3.57 -16.64
CA TYR A 5 -1.65 2.17 -16.45
C TYR A 5 -2.45 1.65 -15.25
N ASN A 6 -2.90 0.39 -15.30
CA ASN A 6 -3.54 -0.27 -14.16
C ASN A 6 -2.51 -0.57 -13.05
N LYS A 7 -2.99 -1.03 -11.90
CA LYS A 7 -2.17 -1.36 -10.74
C LYS A 7 -1.16 -2.46 -11.07
N GLU A 8 -1.63 -3.53 -11.70
CA GLU A 8 -0.84 -4.72 -12.02
C GLU A 8 0.34 -4.39 -12.92
N PHE A 9 0.12 -3.58 -13.96
CA PHE A 9 1.19 -3.14 -14.85
C PHE A 9 2.26 -2.32 -14.11
N LYS A 10 1.85 -1.43 -13.21
CA LYS A 10 2.80 -0.60 -12.46
C LYS A 10 3.66 -1.44 -11.51
N ILE A 11 3.05 -2.41 -10.83
CA ILE A 11 3.76 -3.34 -9.93
C ILE A 11 4.73 -4.20 -10.74
N ALA A 12 4.28 -4.80 -11.84
CA ALA A 12 5.13 -5.62 -12.71
C ALA A 12 6.36 -4.84 -13.21
N ALA A 13 6.18 -3.58 -13.63
CA ALA A 13 7.28 -2.73 -14.08
C ALA A 13 8.34 -2.48 -12.98
N VAL A 14 7.92 -2.37 -11.72
CA VAL A 14 8.83 -2.22 -10.59
C VAL A 14 9.53 -3.54 -10.26
N LYS A 15 8.80 -4.67 -10.29
CA LYS A 15 9.36 -5.99 -10.02
C LYS A 15 10.45 -6.41 -11.01
N LEU A 16 10.32 -6.06 -12.29
CA LEU A 16 11.41 -6.27 -13.27
C LEU A 16 12.73 -5.61 -12.82
N VAL A 17 12.67 -4.47 -12.14
CA VAL A 17 13.87 -3.78 -11.67
C VAL A 17 14.38 -4.37 -10.35
N ILE A 18 13.48 -4.58 -9.38
CA ILE A 18 13.87 -4.97 -8.01
C ILE A 18 14.14 -6.48 -7.89
N GLU A 19 13.28 -7.30 -8.48
CA GLU A 19 13.35 -8.76 -8.38
C GLU A 19 14.24 -9.34 -9.48
N ASP A 20 14.05 -8.90 -10.73
CA ASP A 20 14.79 -9.41 -11.88
C ASP A 20 16.09 -8.64 -12.18
N ASN A 21 16.43 -7.64 -11.35
CA ASN A 21 17.62 -6.79 -11.47
C ASN A 21 17.80 -6.14 -12.86
N MET A 22 16.72 -5.90 -13.60
CA MET A 22 16.81 -5.25 -14.90
C MET A 22 17.16 -3.76 -14.74
N PRO A 23 18.03 -3.21 -15.61
CA PRO A 23 18.33 -1.78 -15.58
C PRO A 23 17.08 -0.92 -15.80
N VAL A 24 16.89 0.12 -14.98
CA VAL A 24 15.76 1.06 -15.09
C VAL A 24 15.62 1.63 -16.50
N ALA A 25 16.75 1.89 -17.17
CA ALA A 25 16.77 2.43 -18.54
C ALA A 25 16.26 1.42 -19.58
N GLU A 26 16.49 0.13 -19.35
CA GLU A 26 15.97 -0.95 -20.19
C GLU A 26 14.47 -1.07 -20.00
N VAL A 27 14.00 -1.22 -18.76
CA VAL A 27 12.58 -1.35 -18.43
C VAL A 27 11.77 -0.14 -18.91
N SER A 28 12.30 1.07 -18.73
CA SER A 28 11.67 2.31 -19.22
C SER A 28 11.46 2.31 -20.74
N ARG A 29 12.47 1.88 -21.51
CA ARG A 29 12.39 1.82 -22.97
C ARG A 29 11.47 0.70 -23.44
N THR A 30 11.60 -0.49 -22.86
CA THR A 30 10.79 -1.66 -23.22
C THR A 30 9.30 -1.44 -22.94
N LEU A 31 8.97 -0.86 -21.78
CA LEU A 31 7.59 -0.76 -21.33
C LEU A 31 6.87 0.53 -21.71
N VAL A 32 7.49 1.49 -22.41
CA VAL A 32 6.73 2.71 -22.76
C VAL A 32 6.68 3.77 -21.65
N VAL A 33 7.45 3.61 -20.58
CA VAL A 33 7.25 4.31 -19.29
C VAL A 33 8.35 5.34 -19.06
N HIS A 34 7.97 6.54 -18.62
CA HIS A 34 8.92 7.60 -18.35
C HIS A 34 9.90 7.25 -17.22
N TYR A 35 11.20 7.40 -17.49
CA TYR A 35 12.30 7.05 -16.59
C TYR A 35 12.13 7.59 -15.16
N ASN A 36 11.90 8.89 -14.99
CA ASN A 36 11.69 9.50 -13.66
C ASN A 36 10.43 9.00 -12.96
N SER A 37 9.40 8.60 -13.70
CA SER A 37 8.20 8.02 -13.10
C SER A 37 8.47 6.61 -12.57
N LEU A 38 9.34 5.85 -13.25
CA LEU A 38 9.73 4.51 -12.81
C LEU A 38 10.58 4.59 -11.54
N TYR A 39 11.58 5.49 -11.48
CA TYR A 39 12.36 5.70 -10.25
C TYR A 39 11.51 6.10 -9.04
N ARG A 40 10.58 7.05 -9.23
CA ARG A 40 9.69 7.45 -8.14
C ARG A 40 8.87 6.26 -7.62
N ARG A 41 8.34 5.45 -8.54
CA ARG A 41 7.55 4.26 -8.20
C ARG A 41 8.36 3.15 -7.52
N ILE A 42 9.62 2.98 -7.90
CA ILE A 42 10.56 2.06 -7.23
C ILE A 42 10.71 2.51 -5.77
N SER A 43 11.04 3.78 -5.54
CA SER A 43 11.18 4.32 -4.18
C SER A 43 9.88 4.22 -3.37
N GLU A 44 8.72 4.54 -3.97
CA GLU A 44 7.41 4.38 -3.32
C GLU A 44 7.12 2.90 -2.98
N TYR A 45 7.53 1.95 -3.82
CA TYR A 45 7.35 0.51 -3.58
C TYR A 45 8.33 -0.04 -2.53
N GLU A 46 9.56 0.45 -2.46
CA GLU A 46 10.50 0.07 -1.41
C GLU A 46 10.01 0.55 -0.03
N GLU A 47 9.42 1.74 0.05
CA GLU A 47 8.91 2.30 1.30
C GLU A 47 7.60 1.64 1.73
N TYR A 48 6.69 1.37 0.79
CA TYR A 48 5.33 1.00 1.13
C TYR A 48 4.83 -0.33 0.51
N GLY A 49 5.58 -0.95 -0.39
CA GLY A 49 5.18 -2.18 -1.08
C GLY A 49 4.03 -1.96 -2.07
N GLU A 50 3.19 -2.97 -2.27
CA GLU A 50 2.12 -2.94 -3.29
C GLU A 50 1.07 -1.85 -3.06
N SER A 51 0.87 -1.42 -1.82
CA SER A 51 -0.10 -0.38 -1.50
C SER A 51 0.36 1.02 -1.99
N ALA A 52 1.60 1.14 -2.54
CA ALA A 52 2.08 2.29 -3.30
C ALA A 52 1.29 2.50 -4.61
N PHE A 53 0.50 1.50 -5.01
CA PHE A 53 -0.30 1.52 -6.22
C PHE A 53 -1.79 1.32 -5.90
N PRO A 54 -2.46 2.33 -5.32
CA PRO A 54 -3.91 2.24 -5.12
C PRO A 54 -4.65 2.30 -6.47
N ASP A 55 -5.78 1.62 -6.56
CA ASP A 55 -6.66 1.65 -7.76
C ASP A 55 -7.26 3.05 -7.97
N HIS A 56 -7.47 3.80 -6.89
CA HIS A 56 -8.01 5.15 -6.88
C HIS A 56 -7.19 6.07 -5.95
N GLY A 57 -6.93 7.30 -6.39
CA GLY A 57 -6.22 8.31 -5.60
C GLY A 57 -4.69 8.17 -5.60
N THR A 58 -4.04 8.87 -4.66
CA THR A 58 -2.58 8.81 -4.47
C THR A 58 -2.22 7.83 -3.36
N ALA A 59 -1.06 7.17 -3.48
CA ALA A 59 -0.55 6.19 -2.51
C ALA A 59 -0.61 6.69 -1.07
N LEU A 60 0.02 7.85 -0.82
CA LEU A 60 0.11 8.47 0.49
C LEU A 60 -1.27 8.69 1.13
N TYR A 61 -2.26 9.10 0.33
CA TYR A 61 -3.62 9.34 0.81
C TYR A 61 -4.31 8.01 1.20
N SER A 62 -4.15 6.98 0.39
CA SER A 62 -4.69 5.63 0.66
C SER A 62 -4.15 5.07 1.99
N TYR A 63 -2.85 5.20 2.23
CA TYR A 63 -2.23 4.76 3.49
C TYR A 63 -2.73 5.52 4.70
N GLN A 64 -2.78 6.84 4.62
CA GLN A 64 -3.25 7.66 5.74
C GLN A 64 -4.71 7.35 6.08
N TYR A 65 -5.55 7.12 5.07
CA TYR A 65 -6.92 6.67 5.25
C TYR A 65 -6.99 5.33 5.97
N GLU A 66 -6.23 4.32 5.51
CA GLU A 66 -6.24 2.99 6.10
C GLU A 66 -5.72 3.00 7.54
N ILE A 67 -4.65 3.76 7.83
CA ILE A 67 -4.15 3.95 9.20
C ILE A 67 -5.23 4.54 10.11
N LYS A 68 -5.98 5.54 9.63
CA LYS A 68 -7.06 6.16 10.40
C LYS A 68 -8.19 5.17 10.68
N LYS A 69 -8.60 4.41 9.67
CA LYS A 69 -9.63 3.37 9.77
C LYS A 69 -9.23 2.28 10.77
N LEU A 70 -8.02 1.73 10.64
CA LEU A 70 -7.50 0.70 11.54
C LEU A 70 -7.37 1.19 12.99
N LYS A 71 -6.99 2.45 13.22
CA LYS A 71 -6.97 3.03 14.58
C LYS A 71 -8.35 3.11 15.19
N GLN A 72 -9.37 3.46 14.41
CA GLN A 72 -10.75 3.51 14.87
C GLN A 72 -11.24 2.09 15.24
N GLU A 73 -11.06 1.12 14.34
CA GLU A 73 -11.45 -0.27 14.58
C GLU A 73 -10.75 -0.87 15.81
N ASN A 74 -9.43 -0.63 15.97
CA ASN A 74 -8.69 -1.06 17.15
C ASN A 74 -9.24 -0.45 18.45
N THR A 75 -9.70 0.80 18.39
CA THR A 75 -10.30 1.49 19.54
C THR A 75 -11.65 0.88 19.91
N GLU A 76 -12.47 0.54 18.91
CA GLU A 76 -13.76 -0.13 19.10
C GLU A 76 -13.57 -1.54 19.68
N LEU A 77 -12.68 -2.34 19.09
CA LEU A 77 -12.33 -3.68 19.58
C LEU A 77 -11.81 -3.68 21.02
N LYS A 78 -11.00 -2.68 21.40
CA LYS A 78 -10.52 -2.54 22.79
C LYS A 78 -11.66 -2.27 23.78
N LYS A 79 -12.66 -1.47 23.39
CA LYS A 79 -13.84 -1.21 24.23
C LYS A 79 -14.69 -2.46 24.40
N GLU A 80 -14.91 -3.21 23.33
CA GLU A 80 -15.63 -4.48 23.38
C GLU A 80 -14.92 -5.49 24.28
N LEU A 81 -13.60 -5.63 24.12
CA LEU A 81 -12.77 -6.51 24.93
C LEU A 81 -12.83 -6.16 26.42
N GLU A 82 -12.80 -4.86 26.75
CA GLU A 82 -12.93 -4.40 28.13
C GLU A 82 -14.32 -4.70 28.72
N THR A 83 -15.38 -4.50 27.92
CA THR A 83 -16.75 -4.84 28.31
C THR A 83 -16.88 -6.33 28.61
N LEU A 84 -16.34 -7.19 27.75
CA LEU A 84 -16.35 -8.64 27.93
C LEU A 84 -15.58 -9.07 29.18
N LYS A 85 -14.41 -8.47 29.45
CA LYS A 85 -13.66 -8.71 30.68
C LYS A 85 -14.47 -8.38 31.92
N ASN A 86 -15.16 -7.24 31.93
CA ASN A 86 -16.00 -6.82 33.06
C ASN A 86 -17.14 -7.81 33.32
N ILE A 87 -17.80 -8.29 32.26
CA ILE A 87 -18.84 -9.32 32.37
C ILE A 87 -18.26 -10.60 32.99
N ILE A 88 -17.12 -11.09 32.47
CA ILE A 88 -16.48 -12.31 33.00
C ILE A 88 -16.09 -12.13 34.48
N MET A 89 -15.57 -10.96 34.87
CA MET A 89 -15.24 -10.68 36.27
C MET A 89 -16.48 -10.72 37.17
N SER A 90 -17.61 -10.16 36.72
CA SER A 90 -18.86 -10.19 37.48
C SER A 90 -19.46 -11.59 37.64
N LEU A 91 -19.17 -12.53 36.74
CA LEU A 91 -19.64 -13.91 36.80
C LEU A 91 -18.75 -14.82 37.68
N LYS A 92 -17.56 -14.35 38.03
CA LYS A 92 -16.59 -15.09 38.86
C LYS A 92 -16.64 -14.72 40.34
N ASN A 93 -17.41 -13.69 40.70
CA ASN A 93 -17.73 -13.30 42.08
C ASN A 93 -19.11 -13.84 42.48
#